data_AF-A0A6N3FJW2-F1
#
_entry.id   AF-A0A6N3FJW2-F1
#
_cell.length_a   1.000
_cell.length_b   1.000
_cell.length_c   1.000
_cell.angle_alpha   90.00
_cell.angle_beta   90.00
_cell.angle_gamma   90.00
#
_symmetry.space_group_name_H-M   'P 1'
#
loop_
_entity.id
_entity.type
_entity.pdbx_description
1 polymer ?
#
loop_
_entity_poly.entity_id
_entity_poly.type
_entity_poly.pdbx_seq_one_letter_code
_entity_poly.pdbx_strand_id
1 'polypeptide(L)'
;MTKQQMKVVAQAEHEMFCLRDLLEGSVPAKVMNRAYEYVIKQDLLSVLRETPLTHQQLSVLTPQRRPLDFLYRLWLKTEYSHIDALRRAVRRETRRIYLKRQTEAFRKEHPMG
;
A
#
# COMPACT_ATOMS: atom_id res chain seq x y z
N MET A 1 -26.15 -4.94 -5.91
CA MET A 1 -25.00 -5.87 -6.03
C MET A 1 -25.46 -7.23 -6.55
N THR A 2 -24.69 -7.88 -7.42
CA THR A 2 -25.02 -9.23 -7.93
C THR A 2 -24.76 -10.32 -6.86
N LYS A 3 -25.39 -11.50 -7.00
CA LYS A 3 -25.14 -12.65 -6.10
C LYS A 3 -23.67 -13.04 -6.05
N GLN A 4 -23.00 -12.96 -7.20
CA GLN A 4 -21.58 -13.27 -7.32
C GLN A 4 -20.70 -12.23 -6.60
N GLN A 5 -21.03 -10.94 -6.71
CA GLN A 5 -20.33 -9.89 -5.95
C GLN A 5 -20.56 -10.01 -4.44
N MET A 6 -21.79 -10.31 -4.00
CA MET A 6 -22.09 -10.55 -2.59
C MET A 6 -21.24 -11.70 -2.02
N LYS A 7 -21.04 -12.77 -2.79
CA LYS A 7 -20.16 -13.88 -2.39
C LYS A 7 -18.70 -13.43 -2.21
N VAL A 8 -18.16 -12.65 -3.15
CA VAL A 8 -16.78 -12.13 -3.06
C VAL A 8 -16.63 -11.22 -1.84
N VAL A 9 -17.61 -10.33 -1.59
CA VAL A 9 -17.60 -9.45 -0.43
C VAL A 9 -17.66 -10.25 0.87
N ALA A 10 -18.54 -11.24 0.99
CA ALA A 10 -18.62 -12.08 2.18
C ALA A 10 -17.31 -12.84 2.46
N GLN A 11 -16.63 -13.33 1.43
CA GLN A 11 -15.30 -13.95 1.57
C GLN A 11 -14.25 -12.94 2.05
N ALA A 12 -14.28 -11.73 1.51
CA ALA A 12 -13.38 -10.64 1.90
C ALA A 12 -13.63 -10.17 3.34
N GLU A 13 -14.88 -10.03 3.76
CA GLU A 13 -15.26 -9.69 5.13
C GLU A 13 -14.80 -10.75 6.13
N HIS A 14 -14.98 -12.03 5.80
CA HIS A 14 -14.49 -13.13 6.62
C HIS A 14 -12.96 -13.12 6.72
N GLU A 15 -12.25 -12.90 5.61
CA GLU A 15 -10.79 -12.78 5.60
C GLU A 15 -10.31 -11.61 6.48
N MET A 16 -11.01 -10.47 6.40
CA MET A 16 -10.70 -9.28 7.19
C MET A 16 -10.95 -9.51 8.69
N PHE A 17 -12.04 -10.19 9.03
CA PHE A 17 -12.33 -10.61 10.40
C PHE A 17 -11.22 -11.50 10.95
N CYS A 18 -10.81 -12.54 10.21
CA CYS A 18 -9.71 -13.42 10.64
C CYS A 18 -8.37 -12.67 10.79
N LEU A 19 -8.09 -11.69 9.92
CA LEU A 19 -6.89 -10.87 10.07
C LEU A 19 -6.95 -10.00 11.33
N ARG A 20 -8.10 -9.36 11.59
CA ARG A 20 -8.31 -8.56 12.80
C ARG A 20 -8.13 -9.40 14.07
N ASP A 21 -8.80 -10.54 14.15
CA ASP A 21 -8.73 -11.47 15.28
C ASP A 21 -7.29 -11.92 15.55
N LEU A 22 -6.54 -12.27 14.50
CA LEU A 22 -5.12 -12.59 14.59
C LEU A 22 -4.27 -11.45 15.16
N LEU A 23 -4.56 -10.20 14.77
CA LEU A 23 -3.79 -9.02 15.21
C LEU A 23 -4.15 -8.59 16.63
N GLU A 24 -5.41 -8.68 17.02
CA GLU A 24 -5.87 -8.38 18.38
C GLU A 24 -5.24 -9.34 19.42
N GLY A 25 -5.02 -10.60 19.05
CA GLY A 25 -4.28 -11.58 19.86
C GLY A 25 -2.75 -11.51 19.75
N SER A 26 -2.19 -10.58 18.96
CA SER A 26 -0.75 -10.51 18.69
C SER A 26 -0.01 -9.50 19.56
N VAL A 27 1.29 -9.72 19.76
CA VAL A 27 2.18 -8.72 20.41
C VAL A 27 2.35 -7.47 19.53
N PRO A 28 2.59 -6.27 20.12
CA PRO A 28 2.65 -5.01 19.38
C PRO A 28 3.60 -5.00 18.17
N ALA A 29 4.76 -5.63 18.27
CA ALA A 29 5.71 -5.72 17.15
C ALA A 29 5.13 -6.47 15.93
N LYS A 30 4.35 -7.55 16.16
CA LYS A 30 3.67 -8.27 15.08
C LYS A 30 2.54 -7.43 14.48
N VAL A 31 1.81 -6.69 15.30
CA VAL A 31 0.77 -5.76 14.84
C VAL A 31 1.39 -4.68 13.93
N MET A 32 2.49 -4.07 14.37
CA MET A 32 3.21 -3.06 13.59
C MET A 32 3.66 -3.58 12.23
N ASN A 33 4.21 -4.81 12.17
CA ASN A 33 4.66 -5.42 10.92
C ASN A 33 3.53 -5.70 9.91
N ARG A 34 2.27 -5.78 10.36
CA ARG A 34 1.10 -6.05 9.50
C ARG A 34 0.14 -4.88 9.40
N ALA A 35 0.43 -3.74 10.04
CA ALA A 35 -0.43 -2.57 10.01
C ALA A 35 -0.69 -2.08 8.58
N TYR A 36 0.35 -2.09 7.73
CA TYR A 36 0.21 -1.72 6.33
C TYR A 36 -0.71 -2.67 5.55
N GLU A 37 -0.50 -3.98 5.67
CA GLU A 37 -1.37 -5.00 5.07
C GLU A 37 -2.82 -4.82 5.51
N TYR A 38 -3.02 -4.59 6.80
CA TYR A 38 -4.34 -4.41 7.39
C TYR A 38 -5.09 -3.22 6.79
N VAL A 39 -4.45 -2.05 6.72
CA VAL A 39 -5.05 -0.83 6.15
C VAL A 39 -5.41 -1.04 4.69
N ILE A 40 -4.48 -1.53 3.88
CA ILE A 40 -4.74 -1.74 2.45
C ILE A 40 -5.86 -2.76 2.22
N LYS A 41 -5.90 -3.86 2.99
CA LYS A 41 -6.98 -4.84 2.87
C LYS A 41 -8.33 -4.27 3.29
N GLN A 42 -8.37 -3.38 4.28
CA GLN A 42 -9.58 -2.66 4.65
C GLN A 42 -10.07 -1.77 3.51
N ASP A 43 -9.17 -1.02 2.87
CA ASP A 43 -9.52 -0.16 1.73
C ASP A 43 -9.99 -0.98 0.52
N LEU A 44 -9.31 -2.10 0.22
CA LEU A 44 -9.72 -3.03 -0.83
C LEU A 44 -11.11 -3.61 -0.55
N LEU A 45 -11.43 -3.94 0.70
CA LEU A 45 -12.77 -4.40 1.09
C LEU A 45 -13.82 -3.31 0.83
N SER A 46 -13.54 -2.06 1.18
CA SER A 46 -14.43 -0.93 0.89
C SER A 46 -14.68 -0.79 -0.63
N VAL A 47 -13.63 -0.91 -1.46
CA VAL A 47 -13.77 -0.90 -2.92
C VAL A 47 -14.67 -2.03 -3.41
N LEU A 48 -14.50 -3.26 -2.91
CA LEU A 48 -15.33 -4.41 -3.29
C LEU A 48 -16.81 -4.23 -2.90
N ARG A 49 -17.10 -3.50 -1.83
CA ARG A 49 -18.45 -3.19 -1.35
C ARG A 49 -19.12 -2.07 -2.15
N GLU A 50 -18.38 -1.00 -2.42
CA GLU A 50 -18.94 0.24 -2.94
C GLU A 50 -18.91 0.30 -4.47
N THR A 51 -17.99 -0.43 -5.11
CA THR A 51 -17.83 -0.40 -6.57
C THR A 51 -18.51 -1.59 -7.23
N PRO A 52 -19.43 -1.39 -8.19
CA PRO A 52 -19.96 -2.47 -9.00
C PRO A 52 -18.84 -3.15 -9.80
N LEU A 53 -18.70 -4.47 -9.63
CA LEU A 53 -17.68 -5.25 -10.35
C LEU A 53 -18.25 -5.81 -11.65
N THR A 54 -17.45 -5.73 -12.71
CA THR A 54 -17.77 -6.33 -14.00
C THR A 54 -17.82 -7.86 -13.92
N HIS A 55 -18.50 -8.49 -14.88
CA HIS A 55 -18.54 -9.94 -14.97
C HIS A 55 -17.14 -10.57 -15.06
N GLN A 56 -16.22 -9.93 -15.79
CA GLN A 56 -14.82 -10.38 -15.92
C GLN A 56 -14.05 -10.29 -14.59
N GLN A 57 -14.24 -9.21 -13.80
CA GLN A 57 -13.60 -9.11 -12.50
C GLN A 57 -14.16 -10.18 -11.53
N LEU A 58 -15.47 -10.40 -11.56
CA LEU A 58 -16.13 -11.41 -10.73
C LEU A 58 -15.72 -12.84 -11.09
N SER A 59 -15.51 -13.15 -12.37
CA SER A 59 -15.05 -14.48 -12.79
C SER A 59 -13.65 -14.82 -12.26
N VAL A 60 -12.79 -13.80 -12.05
CA VAL A 60 -11.46 -13.97 -11.45
C VAL A 60 -11.51 -14.05 -9.92
N LEU A 61 -12.35 -13.22 -9.28
CA LEU A 61 -12.41 -13.10 -7.82
C LEU A 61 -13.22 -14.21 -7.15
N THR A 62 -14.29 -14.69 -7.78
CA THR A 62 -15.21 -15.69 -7.18
C THR A 62 -14.54 -17.02 -6.82
N PRO A 63 -13.58 -17.55 -7.62
CA PRO A 63 -12.85 -18.76 -7.26
C PRO A 63 -11.83 -18.57 -6.13
N GLN A 64 -11.46 -17.33 -5.79
CA GLN A 64 -10.45 -17.07 -4.77
C GLN A 64 -11.01 -17.36 -3.38
N ARG A 65 -10.33 -18.21 -2.60
CA ARG A 65 -10.67 -18.42 -1.18
C ARG A 65 -10.32 -17.21 -0.31
N ARG A 66 -9.29 -16.46 -0.70
CA ARG A 66 -8.77 -15.28 0.00
C ARG A 66 -8.64 -14.11 -0.99
N PRO A 67 -9.76 -13.45 -1.35
CA PRO A 67 -9.75 -12.40 -2.36
C PRO A 67 -8.94 -11.17 -1.93
N LEU A 68 -8.86 -10.84 -0.64
CA LEU A 68 -8.07 -9.69 -0.18
C LEU A 68 -6.56 -9.99 -0.24
N ASP A 69 -6.11 -11.18 0.14
CA ASP A 69 -4.73 -11.65 -0.09
C ASP A 69 -4.33 -11.57 -1.57
N PHE A 70 -5.22 -12.02 -2.46
CA PHE A 70 -4.98 -11.98 -3.90
C PHE A 70 -4.79 -10.54 -4.39
N LEU A 71 -5.72 -9.65 -4.05
CA LEU A 71 -5.68 -8.24 -4.44
C LEU A 71 -4.51 -7.48 -3.80
N TYR A 72 -4.20 -7.75 -2.52
CA TYR A 72 -3.07 -7.15 -1.82
C TYR A 72 -1.74 -7.50 -2.49
N ARG A 73 -1.54 -8.75 -2.92
CA ARG A 73 -0.34 -9.14 -3.69
C ARG A 73 -0.25 -8.45 -5.04
N LEU A 74 -1.38 -8.19 -5.71
CA LEU A 74 -1.40 -7.40 -6.94
C LEU A 74 -1.01 -5.94 -6.63
N TRP A 75 -1.56 -5.37 -5.57
CA TRP A 75 -1.26 -4.01 -5.11
C TRP A 75 0.23 -3.81 -4.81
N LEU A 76 0.85 -4.74 -4.08
CA LEU A 76 2.29 -4.67 -3.76
C LEU A 76 3.18 -4.61 -5.01
N LYS A 77 2.75 -5.19 -6.14
CA LYS A 77 3.50 -5.10 -7.41
C LYS A 77 3.36 -3.73 -8.07
N THR A 78 2.27 -3.01 -7.84
CA THR A 78 2.03 -1.66 -8.37
C THR A 78 2.58 -0.54 -7.48
N GLU A 79 2.73 -0.82 -6.19
CA GLU A 79 3.18 0.13 -5.17
C GLU A 79 4.65 0.56 -5.31
N TYR A 80 5.46 -0.14 -6.12
CA TYR A 80 6.82 0.30 -6.45
C TYR A 80 6.88 1.78 -6.83
N SER A 81 5.82 2.31 -7.46
CA SER A 81 5.66 3.73 -7.75
C SER A 81 5.73 4.66 -6.52
N HIS A 82 5.14 4.29 -5.37
CA HIS A 82 5.16 5.09 -4.13
C HIS A 82 6.51 5.03 -3.45
N ILE A 83 7.08 3.83 -3.28
CA ILE A 83 8.45 3.69 -2.74
C ILE A 83 9.46 4.39 -3.64
N ASP A 84 9.30 4.32 -4.96
CA ASP A 84 10.15 5.05 -5.89
C ASP A 84 9.93 6.57 -5.81
N ALA A 85 8.72 7.03 -5.52
CA ALA A 85 8.46 8.44 -5.25
C ALA A 85 9.17 8.90 -3.97
N LEU A 86 9.13 8.11 -2.90
CA LEU A 86 9.87 8.38 -1.66
C LEU A 86 11.38 8.36 -1.91
N ARG A 87 11.90 7.36 -2.63
CA ARG A 87 13.31 7.30 -3.04
C ARG A 87 13.71 8.54 -3.84
N ARG A 88 12.87 8.97 -4.78
CA ARG A 88 13.09 10.20 -5.56
C ARG A 88 13.10 11.44 -4.67
N ALA A 89 12.17 11.55 -3.72
CA ALA A 89 12.11 12.66 -2.78
C ALA A 89 13.38 12.75 -1.92
N VAL A 90 13.83 11.62 -1.36
CA VAL A 90 15.08 11.54 -0.59
C VAL A 90 16.27 11.94 -1.45
N ARG A 91 16.44 11.34 -2.64
CA ARG A 91 17.56 11.66 -3.55
C ARG A 91 17.59 13.13 -3.95
N ARG A 92 16.44 13.72 -4.24
CA ARG A 92 16.35 15.12 -4.65
C ARG A 92 16.79 16.04 -3.52
N GLU A 93 16.29 15.81 -2.32
CA GLU A 93 16.54 16.69 -1.18
C GLU A 93 17.99 16.59 -0.68
N THR A 94 18.52 15.37 -0.59
CA THR A 94 19.93 15.17 -0.21
C THR A 94 20.88 15.78 -1.24
N ARG A 95 20.62 15.63 -2.54
CA ARG A 95 21.40 16.27 -3.61
C ARG A 95 21.33 17.79 -3.53
N ARG A 96 20.15 18.37 -3.28
CA ARG A 96 19.95 19.82 -3.14
C ARG A 96 20.81 20.38 -2.02
N ILE A 97 20.77 19.75 -0.84
CA ILE A 97 21.55 20.17 0.33
C ILE A 97 23.06 20.01 0.07
N TYR A 98 23.47 18.89 -0.54
CA TYR A 98 24.87 18.65 -0.89
C TYR A 98 25.44 19.73 -1.82
N LEU A 99 24.73 20.05 -2.91
CA LEU A 99 25.16 21.07 -3.86
C LEU A 99 25.18 22.46 -3.22
N LYS A 100 24.18 22.81 -2.40
CA LYS A 100 24.17 24.08 -1.66
C LYS A 100 25.42 24.24 -0.80
N ARG A 101 25.81 23.19 -0.06
CA ARG A 101 27.02 23.20 0.78
C ARG A 101 28.29 23.34 -0.05
N GLN A 102 28.38 22.67 -1.20
CA GLN A 102 29.51 22.83 -2.11
C GLN A 102 29.63 24.26 -2.65
N THR A 103 28.52 24.87 -3.09
CA THR A 103 28.53 26.24 -3.60
C THR A 103 28.91 27.25 -2.51
N GLU A 104 28.44 27.04 -1.28
CA GLU A 104 28.81 27.89 -0.13
C GLU A 104 30.30 27.74 0.22
N ALA A 105 30.84 26.52 0.22
CA ALA A 105 32.27 26.29 0.42
C ALA A 105 33.11 26.98 -0.66
N PHE A 106 32.75 26.78 -1.93
CA PHE A 106 33.43 27.41 -3.06
C PHE A 106 33.44 28.95 -2.97
N ARG A 107 32.30 29.56 -2.60
CA ARG A 107 32.19 31.02 -2.42
C ARG A 107 33.04 31.55 -1.24
N LYS A 108 33.19 30.76 -0.17
CA LYS A 108 34.07 31.13 0.95
C LYS A 108 35.54 31.08 0.55
N GLU A 109 35.92 30.11 -0.28
CA GLU A 109 37.28 29.98 -0.80
C GLU A 109 37.61 31.05 -1.86
N HIS A 110 36.60 31.55 -2.59
CA HIS A 110 36.74 32.55 -3.65
C HIS A 110 35.78 33.74 -3.42
N PRO A 111 36.07 34.61 -2.43
CA PRO A 111 35.25 35.78 -2.17
C PRO A 111 35.38 36.77 -3.35
N MET A 112 34.25 37.12 -3.96
CA MET A 112 34.20 38.20 -4.95
C MET A 112 34.35 39.52 -4.17
N GLY A 113 35.47 40.21 -4.41
CA GLY A 113 35.82 41.48 -3.76
C GLY A 113 34.88 42.62 -4.09
#